data_AF-A0A2Z6MDX5-F1
#
_entry.id   AF-A0A2Z6MDX5-F1
#
_cell.length_a   1.000
_cell.length_b   1.000
_cell.length_c   1.000
_cell.angle_alpha   90.00
_cell.angle_beta   90.00
_cell.angle_gamma   90.00
#
_symmetry.space_group_name_H-M   'P 1'
#
loop_
_entity.id
_entity.type
_entity.pdbx_description
1 polymer ?
#
loop_
_entity_poly.entity_id
_entity_poly.type
_entity_poly.pdbx_seq_one_letter_code
_entity_poly.pdbx_strand_id
1 'polypeptide(L)'
;MTSHLVSHSHTTHTCWFLTLDAISVIDHQKRRTCVIRKKGLPDVAVWNPWDKKSKSMVDFGNQEYKQMLCADGAVIEKPVNLKPGEEWKGKIQFTLVPSSFCTDGLNLDKRGF
;
A
#
# COMPACT_ATOMS: atom_id res chain seq x y z
N MET A 1 18.63 3.11 6.35
CA MET A 1 17.21 3.03 5.99
C MET A 1 16.88 1.59 5.68
N THR A 2 16.12 0.92 6.54
CA THR A 2 15.69 -0.46 6.31
C THR A 2 14.42 -0.41 5.46
N SER A 3 14.51 -0.80 4.19
CA SER A 3 13.34 -0.98 3.33
C SER A 3 12.79 -2.39 3.53
N HIS A 4 11.58 -2.53 4.06
CA HIS A 4 10.90 -3.81 4.13
C HIS A 4 10.03 -3.99 2.87
N LEU A 5 10.38 -4.94 2.01
CA LEU A 5 9.56 -5.34 0.87
C LEU A 5 8.53 -6.35 1.34
N VAL A 6 7.24 -6.02 1.20
CA VAL A 6 6.15 -6.93 1.54
C VAL A 6 5.40 -7.28 0.25
N SER A 7 5.38 -8.57 -0.08
CA SER A 7 4.64 -9.13 -1.23
C SER A 7 3.35 -9.78 -0.73
N HIS A 8 2.24 -9.59 -1.45
CA HIS A 8 0.91 -10.01 -1.01
C HIS A 8 0.31 -11.03 -1.98
N SER A 9 -0.12 -12.19 -1.45
CA SER A 9 -0.75 -13.28 -2.22
C SER A 9 -2.15 -13.66 -1.71
N HIS A 10 -2.57 -13.19 -0.53
CA HIS A 10 -3.83 -13.53 0.15
C HIS A 10 -4.50 -12.29 0.77
N THR A 11 -5.74 -12.42 1.27
CA THR A 11 -6.57 -11.29 1.72
C THR A 11 -5.75 -10.43 2.66
N THR A 12 -5.52 -9.18 2.25
CA THR A 12 -4.62 -8.29 2.98
C THR A 12 -5.46 -7.29 3.73
N HIS A 13 -5.41 -7.39 5.06
CA HIS A 13 -5.87 -6.38 6.01
C HIS A 13 -4.73 -6.19 7.00
N THR A 14 -3.76 -5.34 6.66
CA THR A 14 -2.57 -5.17 7.48
C THR A 14 -2.37 -3.69 7.77
N CYS A 15 -2.31 -3.36 9.05
CA CYS A 15 -1.86 -2.06 9.50
C CYS A 15 -0.42 -2.18 9.99
N TRP A 16 0.42 -1.28 9.50
CA TRP A 16 1.78 -1.11 9.97
C TRP A 16 1.83 0.12 10.86
N PHE A 17 2.38 -0.04 12.06
CA PHE A 17 2.43 1.01 13.06
C PHE A 17 3.81 1.68 13.08
N LEU A 18 3.84 2.97 13.44
CA LEU A 18 5.08 3.76 13.60
C LEU A 18 6.00 3.68 12.37
N THR A 19 5.40 3.83 11.20
CA THR A 19 6.08 3.73 9.91
C THR A 19 6.78 5.04 9.53
N LEU A 20 7.80 4.92 8.68
CA LEU A 20 8.47 6.08 8.07
C LEU A 20 7.47 6.98 7.32
N ASP A 21 7.81 8.25 7.16
CA ASP A 21 6.98 9.25 6.45
C ASP A 21 6.89 9.03 4.93
N ALA A 22 7.55 8.00 4.39
CA ALA A 22 7.49 7.64 2.99
C ALA A 22 7.36 6.11 2.81
N ILE A 23 6.39 5.70 2.00
CA ILE A 23 6.16 4.31 1.56
C ILE A 23 6.21 4.28 0.03
N SER A 24 6.58 3.14 -0.54
CA SER A 24 6.54 2.92 -1.99
C SER A 24 5.76 1.64 -2.31
N VAL A 25 4.79 1.77 -3.21
CA VAL A 25 4.07 0.64 -3.82
C VAL A 25 4.65 0.43 -5.20
N ILE A 26 5.24 -0.74 -5.43
CA ILE A 26 5.87 -1.10 -6.72
C ILE A 26 4.91 -1.99 -7.51
N ASP A 27 4.50 -1.51 -8.67
CA ASP A 27 3.66 -2.23 -9.62
C ASP A 27 4.54 -2.66 -10.79
N HIS A 28 5.04 -3.90 -10.72
CA HIS A 28 5.92 -4.46 -11.74
C HIS A 28 5.22 -4.60 -13.09
N GLN A 29 3.94 -4.98 -13.12
CA GLN A 29 3.18 -5.17 -14.35
C GLN A 29 3.03 -3.85 -15.12
N LYS A 30 2.75 -2.76 -14.42
CA LYS A 30 2.62 -1.42 -15.02
C LYS A 30 3.93 -0.62 -15.00
N ARG A 31 5.05 -1.23 -14.57
CA ARG A 31 6.39 -0.64 -14.52
C ARG A 31 6.43 0.74 -13.85
N ARG A 32 5.70 0.89 -12.75
CA ARG A 32 5.55 2.16 -12.03
C ARG A 32 5.69 1.96 -10.53
N THR A 33 6.09 3.01 -9.85
CA THR A 33 6.12 3.09 -8.39
C THR A 33 5.24 4.24 -7.95
N CYS A 34 4.30 3.97 -7.05
CA CYS A 34 3.56 4.99 -6.34
C CYS A 34 4.28 5.28 -5.02
N VAL A 35 4.88 6.45 -4.90
CA VAL A 35 5.47 6.94 -3.66
C VAL A 35 4.41 7.68 -2.88
N ILE A 36 4.18 7.23 -1.65
CA ILE A 36 3.22 7.80 -0.70
C ILE A 36 4.04 8.51 0.37
N ARG A 37 3.91 9.84 0.46
CA ARG A 37 4.50 10.63 1.54
C ARG A 37 3.40 11.06 2.49
N LYS A 38 3.62 10.87 3.79
CA LYS A 38 2.66 11.20 4.83
C LYS A 38 3.27 12.14 5.87
N LYS A 39 2.44 13.02 6.43
CA LYS A 39 2.80 13.90 7.56
C LYS A 39 1.62 13.95 8.53
N GLY A 40 1.91 13.86 9.84
CA GLY A 40 0.90 13.84 10.90
C GLY A 40 0.16 12.50 11.02
N LEU A 41 0.52 11.49 10.22
CA LEU A 41 -0.09 10.17 10.14
C LEU A 41 1.00 9.13 10.46
N PRO A 42 1.04 8.54 11.67
CA PRO A 42 2.11 7.62 12.06
C PRO A 42 2.00 6.24 11.42
N ASP A 43 0.80 5.82 11.05
CA ASP A 43 0.51 4.45 10.65
C ASP A 43 0.24 4.35 9.15
N VAL A 44 0.24 3.12 8.63
CA VAL A 44 -0.11 2.83 7.25
C VAL A 44 -1.08 1.67 7.21
N ALA A 45 -2.23 1.89 6.61
CA ALA A 45 -3.19 0.83 6.34
C ALA A 45 -2.98 0.31 4.91
N VAL A 46 -2.78 -1.00 4.78
CA VAL A 46 -2.74 -1.70 3.49
C VAL A 46 -3.93 -2.65 3.42
N TRP A 47 -4.73 -2.52 2.37
CA TRP A 47 -5.96 -3.26 2.23
C TRP A 47 -6.23 -3.75 0.80
N ASN A 48 -6.67 -5.00 0.72
CA ASN A 48 -7.32 -5.54 -0.47
C ASN A 48 -8.42 -6.56 -0.07
N PRO A 49 -9.66 -6.44 -0.60
CA PRO A 49 -10.78 -7.31 -0.24
C PRO A 49 -10.59 -8.77 -0.65
N TRP A 50 -9.88 -9.04 -1.75
CA TRP A 50 -9.83 -10.38 -2.37
C TRP A 50 -11.21 -10.97 -2.69
N ASP A 51 -11.20 -12.18 -3.25
CA ASP A 51 -12.36 -12.77 -3.94
C ASP A 51 -13.65 -12.81 -3.12
N LYS A 52 -13.61 -13.38 -1.91
CA LYS A 52 -14.81 -13.57 -1.09
C LYS A 52 -15.44 -12.25 -0.67
N LYS A 53 -14.65 -11.27 -0.24
CA LYS A 53 -15.16 -9.97 0.22
C LYS A 53 -15.66 -9.14 -0.95
N SER A 54 -14.95 -9.14 -2.08
CA SER A 54 -15.36 -8.41 -3.29
C SER A 54 -16.74 -8.84 -3.76
N LYS A 55 -17.02 -10.15 -3.80
CA LYS A 55 -18.34 -10.69 -4.18
C LYS A 55 -19.49 -10.28 -3.26
N SER A 56 -19.20 -9.81 -2.06
CA SER A 56 -20.21 -9.35 -1.08
C SER A 56 -20.43 -7.85 -1.08
N MET A 57 -19.60 -7.08 -1.81
CA MET A 57 -19.68 -5.62 -1.89
C MET A 57 -20.53 -5.25 -3.10
N VAL A 58 -21.72 -4.71 -2.85
CA VAL A 58 -22.71 -4.40 -3.91
C VAL A 58 -22.24 -3.29 -4.87
N ASP A 59 -21.29 -2.48 -4.41
CA ASP A 59 -20.71 -1.33 -5.10
C ASP A 59 -19.31 -1.62 -5.69
N PHE A 60 -18.85 -2.88 -5.66
CA PHE A 60 -17.52 -3.25 -6.08
C PHE A 60 -17.53 -4.52 -6.94
N GLY A 61 -16.88 -4.46 -8.11
CA GLY A 61 -16.92 -5.57 -9.06
C GLY A 61 -16.25 -6.84 -8.53
N ASN A 62 -16.84 -8.01 -8.82
CA ASN A 62 -16.36 -9.33 -8.36
C ASN A 62 -14.87 -9.61 -8.64
N GLN A 63 -14.27 -8.94 -9.63
CA GLN A 63 -12.87 -9.13 -10.05
C GLN A 63 -12.02 -7.86 -9.92
N GLU A 64 -12.58 -6.74 -9.47
CA GLU A 64 -11.88 -5.46 -9.40
C GLU A 64 -10.72 -5.47 -8.40
N TYR A 65 -10.80 -6.34 -7.38
CA TYR A 65 -9.74 -6.54 -6.40
C TYR A 65 -8.37 -6.85 -7.03
N LYS A 66 -8.35 -7.48 -8.20
CA LYS A 66 -7.12 -7.89 -8.90
C LYS A 66 -6.34 -6.70 -9.45
N GLN A 67 -6.97 -5.53 -9.59
CA GLN A 67 -6.36 -4.33 -10.17
C GLN A 67 -6.26 -3.16 -9.19
N MET A 68 -6.56 -3.39 -7.91
CA MET A 68 -6.50 -2.37 -6.88
C MET A 68 -5.62 -2.79 -5.70
N LEU A 69 -5.16 -1.79 -4.95
CA LEU A 69 -4.57 -1.94 -3.64
C LEU A 69 -4.81 -0.62 -2.92
N CYS A 70 -5.40 -0.67 -1.74
CA CYS A 70 -5.43 0.50 -0.86
C CYS A 70 -4.15 0.52 -0.04
N ALA A 71 -3.42 1.63 -0.09
CA ALA A 71 -2.29 1.91 0.78
C ALA A 71 -2.37 3.39 1.16
N ASP A 72 -2.54 3.68 2.44
CA ASP A 72 -2.73 5.07 2.88
C ASP A 72 -2.15 5.31 4.29
N GLY A 73 -1.82 6.57 4.57
CA GLY A 73 -1.41 7.01 5.89
C GLY A 73 -2.61 7.07 6.84
N ALA A 74 -2.41 6.65 8.08
CA ALA A 74 -3.47 6.54 9.08
C ALA A 74 -3.01 6.96 10.49
N VAL A 75 -3.98 7.10 11.39
CA VAL A 75 -3.82 7.19 12.85
C VAL A 75 -4.70 6.09 13.44
N ILE A 76 -4.11 4.96 13.83
CA ILE A 76 -4.84 3.78 14.28
C ILE A 76 -4.35 3.35 15.66
N GLU A 77 -3.04 3.15 15.84
CA GLU A 77 -2.51 2.63 17.12
C GLU A 77 -2.69 3.63 18.26
N LYS A 78 -2.40 4.91 17.97
CA LYS A 78 -2.43 6.00 18.95
C LYS A 78 -3.37 7.10 18.47
N PRO A 79 -4.63 7.09 18.93
CA PRO A 79 -5.59 8.12 18.56
C PRO A 79 -5.11 9.52 18.92
N VAL A 80 -5.41 10.49 18.06
CA VAL A 80 -5.17 11.91 18.34
C VAL A 80 -6.27 12.41 19.27
N ASN A 81 -5.89 12.94 20.44
CA ASN A 81 -6.80 13.57 21.37
C ASN A 81 -6.64 15.10 21.26
N LEU A 82 -7.74 15.81 21.03
CA LEU A 82 -7.74 17.27 20.92
C LEU A 82 -8.55 17.91 22.05
N LYS A 83 -8.00 18.98 22.65
CA LYS A 83 -8.70 19.86 23.59
C LYS A 83 -9.47 20.95 22.83
N PRO A 84 -10.41 21.66 23.50
CA PRO A 84 -11.07 22.82 22.89
C PRO A 84 -10.07 23.82 22.31
N GLY A 85 -10.22 24.15 21.03
CA GLY A 85 -9.35 25.08 20.31
C GLY A 85 -8.09 24.47 19.68
N GLU A 86 -7.81 23.18 19.88
CA GLU A 86 -6.70 22.49 19.21
C GLU A 86 -7.11 22.00 17.80
N GLU A 87 -6.12 21.89 16.91
CA GLU A 87 -6.30 21.41 15.55
C GLU A 87 -5.28 20.29 15.26
N TRP A 88 -5.71 19.27 14.52
CA TRP A 88 -4.82 18.27 13.96
C TRP A 88 -4.90 18.26 12.44
N LYS A 89 -3.74 18.04 11.80
CA LYS A 89 -3.60 17.97 10.34
C LYS A 89 -2.85 16.72 9.93
N GLY A 90 -3.52 15.87 9.16
CA GLY A 90 -2.88 14.84 8.34
C GLY A 90 -2.67 15.35 6.92
N LYS A 91 -1.57 14.95 6.29
CA LYS A 91 -1.33 15.18 4.85
C LYS A 91 -0.78 13.91 4.22
N ILE A 92 -1.37 13.52 3.09
CA ILE A 92 -0.82 12.51 2.19
C ILE A 92 -0.52 13.16 0.84
N GLN A 93 0.57 12.73 0.23
CA GLN A 93 0.92 13.06 -1.14
C GLN A 93 1.29 11.79 -1.88
N PHE A 94 0.64 11.58 -3.03
CA PHE A 94 0.95 10.51 -3.96
C PHE A 94 1.83 11.05 -5.08
N THR A 95 2.82 10.27 -5.49
CA THR A 95 3.66 10.60 -6.65
C THR A 95 3.91 9.32 -7.44
N LEU A 96 3.52 9.32 -8.71
CA LEU A 96 3.80 8.23 -9.63
C LEU A 96 5.13 8.49 -10.33
N VAL A 97 6.05 7.54 -10.24
CA VAL A 97 7.33 7.57 -10.94
C VAL A 97 7.51 6.29 -11.75
N PRO A 98 8.25 6.32 -12.88
CA PRO A 98 8.67 5.10 -13.55
C PRO A 98 9.48 4.22 -12.58
N SER A 99 9.21 2.91 -12.56
CA SER A 99 10.00 1.99 -11.74
C SER A 99 11.24 1.57 -12.52
N SER A 100 12.43 1.82 -11.96
CA SER A 100 13.69 1.25 -12.44
C SER A 100 13.95 -0.17 -11.90
N PHE A 101 13.14 -0.65 -10.95
CA PHE A 101 13.20 -2.01 -10.43
C PHE A 101 12.49 -2.98 -11.38
N CYS A 102 13.11 -3.19 -12.54
CA CYS A 102 12.76 -4.27 -13.46
C CYS A 102 13.55 -5.52 -13.06
N THR A 103 12.86 -6.60 -12.69
CA THR A 103 13.44 -7.96 -12.65
C THR A 103 13.59 -8.52 -14.07
N ASP A 104 14.10 -7.74 -15.02
CA ASP A 104 14.37 -8.20 -16.39
C ASP A 104 15.67 -9.05 -16.46
N GLY A 105 16.03 -9.71 -15.36
CA GLY A 105 17.25 -10.52 -15.21
C GLY A 105 17.06 -11.88 -14.53
N LEU A 106 15.84 -12.25 -14.10
CA LEU A 106 15.54 -13.64 -13.72
C LEU A 106 14.91 -14.33 -14.93
N ASN A 107 15.74 -14.55 -15.95
CA ASN A 107 15.56 -15.72 -16.82
C ASN A 107 15.55 -16.95 -15.90
N LEU A 108 14.36 -17.40 -15.49
CA LEU A 108 14.13 -18.81 -15.27
C LEU A 108 14.16 -19.45 -16.66
N ASP A 109 15.37 -19.61 -17.17
CA ASP A 109 15.65 -20.43 -18.34
C ASP A 109 15.13 -21.82 -17.99
N LYS A 110 13.98 -22.17 -18.56
CA LYS A 110 13.59 -23.56 -18.72
C LYS A 110 14.57 -24.19 -19.70
N ARG A 111 15.77 -24.52 -19.21
CA ARG A 111 16.65 -25.52 -19.81
C ARG A 111 17.12 -26.43 -18.68
N GLY A 112 16.66 -27.66 -18.76
CA GLY A 112 16.76 -28.65 -17.70
C GLY A 112 18.20 -29.07 -17.38
N PHE A 113 18.37 -29.52 -16.15
CA PHE A 113 18.64 -30.90 -15.77
C PHE A 113 17.81 -31.22 -14.53
#